data_AF-A0A914X963-F1
#
_entry.id   AF-A0A914X963-F1
#
_cell.length_a   1.000
_cell.length_b   1.000
_cell.length_c   1.000
_cell.angle_alpha   90.00
_cell.angle_beta   90.00
_cell.angle_gamma   90.00
#
_symmetry.space_group_name_H-M   'P 1'
#
loop_
_entity.id
_entity.type
_entity.pdbx_description
1 polymer ?
#
loop_
_entity_poly.entity_id
_entity_poly.type
_entity_poly.pdbx_seq_one_letter_code
_entity_poly.pdbx_strand_id
1 'polypeptide(L)'
;MKDCLRAGGPTWQSVENTVTKDVVRTDRKNPFYEGDDNPNMDIMKNILMNYAVMCPAIGYIQGMSDLLAPILCTIQNEADAFWCFAGLMQRTIFVSSPRTTNNMMDKNLEYLRELLKLLLPDFFRHVAKCGSDALQLMFVHRWILLCFKREFPESSALHVWEACWADYRTAYFHLFVCVAIVAIYGQDVVVQQLPHDEILLYFSSLAMHMDADVVLKKARGLLYQFCRLEKIPCTLAGLCQFQTGSEQWDSHIQPMIECSQVHGDNDPCPFAGK
;
A
#
# COMPACT_ATOMS: atom_id res chain seq x y z
N MET A 1 13.74 4.65 -31.78
CA MET A 1 13.47 3.85 -30.56
C MET A 1 14.63 3.83 -29.56
N LYS A 2 15.84 4.29 -29.90
CA LYS A 2 17.00 4.36 -28.97
C LYS A 2 17.06 5.62 -28.08
N ASP A 3 16.24 6.63 -28.34
CA ASP A 3 16.38 7.97 -27.73
C ASP A 3 15.21 8.40 -26.83
N CYS A 4 14.56 7.46 -26.12
CA CYS A 4 13.44 7.79 -25.22
C CYS A 4 13.80 7.89 -23.73
N LEU A 5 15.08 7.88 -23.35
CA LEU A 5 15.51 8.02 -21.96
C LEU A 5 16.41 9.25 -21.80
N ARG A 6 15.97 10.19 -20.96
CA ARG A 6 16.67 11.44 -20.65
C ARG A 6 18.08 11.17 -20.12
N ALA A 7 19.01 12.10 -20.38
CA ALA A 7 20.35 12.10 -19.81
C ALA A 7 20.28 11.97 -18.28
N GLY A 8 20.85 10.88 -17.74
CA GLY A 8 20.91 10.58 -16.30
C GLY A 8 20.00 9.48 -15.78
N GLY A 9 19.12 8.89 -16.61
CA GLY A 9 18.30 7.72 -16.22
C GLY A 9 19.01 6.37 -16.45
N PRO A 10 18.52 5.27 -15.83
CA PRO A 10 19.01 3.93 -16.14
C PRO A 10 18.87 3.63 -17.63
N THR A 11 19.86 2.95 -18.22
CA THR A 11 19.84 2.59 -19.64
C THR A 11 18.72 1.59 -19.92
N TRP A 12 18.23 1.54 -21.17
CA TRP A 12 17.21 0.56 -21.57
C TRP A 12 17.66 -0.89 -21.31
N GLN A 13 18.93 -1.20 -21.53
CA GLN A 13 19.52 -2.49 -21.18
C GLN A 13 19.44 -2.78 -19.68
N SER A 14 19.64 -1.77 -18.82
CA SER A 14 19.50 -1.93 -17.37
C SER A 14 18.06 -2.24 -16.97
N VAL A 15 17.07 -1.59 -17.61
CA VAL A 15 15.65 -1.85 -17.38
C VAL A 15 15.30 -3.28 -17.80
N GLU A 16 15.67 -3.66 -19.03
CA GLU A 16 15.41 -5.01 -19.55
C GLU A 16 16.03 -6.11 -18.67
N ASN A 17 17.27 -5.91 -18.22
CA ASN A 17 17.95 -6.85 -17.35
C ASN A 17 17.22 -7.01 -15.99
N THR A 18 16.69 -5.91 -15.45
CA THR A 18 15.96 -5.94 -14.18
C THR A 18 14.61 -6.63 -14.34
N VAL A 19 13.86 -6.30 -15.40
CA VAL A 19 12.59 -6.96 -15.73
C VAL A 19 12.82 -8.47 -15.92
N THR A 20 13.81 -8.85 -16.72
CA THR A 20 14.09 -10.27 -17.00
C THR A 20 14.41 -11.04 -15.72
N LYS A 21 15.23 -10.48 -14.82
CA LYS A 21 15.54 -11.10 -13.52
C LYS A 21 14.32 -11.29 -12.65
N ASP A 22 13.42 -10.32 -12.64
CA ASP A 22 12.21 -10.36 -11.82
C ASP A 22 11.16 -11.32 -12.39
N VAL A 23 10.94 -11.30 -13.70
CA VAL A 23 9.99 -12.20 -14.38
C VAL A 23 10.35 -13.66 -14.10
N VAL A 24 11.60 -14.07 -14.32
CA VAL A 24 12.04 -15.48 -14.16
C VAL A 24 11.76 -16.05 -12.76
N ARG A 25 11.76 -15.20 -11.73
CA ARG A 25 11.51 -15.62 -10.33
C ARG A 25 10.06 -15.45 -9.87
N THR A 26 9.18 -14.84 -10.67
CA THR A 26 7.81 -14.51 -10.25
C THR A 26 6.90 -15.73 -10.27
N ASP A 27 6.27 -16.00 -9.12
CA ASP A 27 5.15 -16.95 -8.92
C ASP A 27 5.28 -18.32 -9.62
N ARG A 28 6.48 -18.88 -9.72
CA ARG A 28 6.79 -20.15 -10.41
C ARG A 28 6.12 -21.40 -9.81
N LYS A 29 5.47 -21.27 -8.65
CA LYS A 29 4.62 -22.31 -8.04
C LYS A 29 3.16 -22.26 -8.52
N ASN A 30 2.75 -21.18 -9.19
CA ASN A 30 1.44 -21.04 -9.79
C ASN A 30 1.43 -21.79 -11.14
N PRO A 31 0.47 -22.70 -11.40
CA PRO A 31 0.38 -23.43 -12.67
C PRO A 31 0.35 -22.53 -13.92
N PHE A 32 -0.12 -21.29 -13.79
CA PHE A 32 -0.12 -20.35 -14.91
C PHE A 32 1.30 -19.92 -15.32
N TYR A 33 2.27 -19.94 -14.40
CA TYR A 33 3.65 -19.50 -14.59
C TYR A 33 4.69 -20.63 -14.45
N GLU A 34 4.28 -21.86 -14.17
CA GLU A 34 5.19 -23.00 -14.00
C GLU A 34 5.77 -23.49 -15.33
N GLY A 35 6.85 -24.27 -15.27
CA GLY A 35 7.49 -24.87 -16.44
C GLY A 35 8.48 -23.96 -17.18
N ASP A 36 9.49 -24.59 -17.77
CA ASP A 36 10.49 -23.90 -18.60
C ASP A 36 9.86 -23.43 -19.91
N ASP A 37 10.36 -22.33 -20.48
CA ASP A 37 9.86 -21.71 -21.72
C ASP A 37 8.35 -21.41 -21.72
N ASN A 38 7.79 -21.07 -20.56
CA ASN A 38 6.37 -20.73 -20.43
C ASN A 38 6.04 -19.38 -21.12
N PRO A 39 5.12 -19.37 -22.12
CA PRO A 39 4.82 -18.18 -22.90
C PRO A 39 4.20 -17.03 -22.08
N ASN A 40 3.57 -17.32 -20.94
CA ASN A 40 3.03 -16.29 -20.05
C ASN A 40 4.13 -15.45 -19.40
N MET A 41 5.36 -15.99 -19.29
CA MET A 41 6.52 -15.25 -18.81
C MET A 41 6.98 -14.21 -19.83
N ASP A 42 6.91 -14.55 -21.12
CA ASP A 42 7.20 -13.61 -22.21
C ASP A 42 6.15 -12.51 -22.31
N ILE A 43 4.86 -12.86 -22.16
CA ILE A 43 3.77 -11.88 -22.10
C ILE A 43 3.98 -10.92 -20.91
N MET A 44 4.32 -11.46 -19.73
CA MET A 44 4.63 -10.64 -18.56
C MET A 44 5.80 -9.67 -18.84
N LYS A 45 6.89 -10.17 -19.45
CA LYS A 45 8.03 -9.34 -19.86
C LYS A 45 7.59 -8.23 -20.80
N ASN A 46 6.79 -8.53 -21.83
CA ASN A 46 6.31 -7.54 -22.80
C ASN A 46 5.51 -6.43 -22.13
N ILE A 47 4.54 -6.79 -21.27
CA ILE A 47 3.72 -5.81 -20.54
C ILE A 47 4.59 -4.87 -19.70
N LEU A 48 5.53 -5.42 -18.92
CA LEU A 48 6.42 -4.64 -18.04
C LEU A 48 7.35 -3.72 -18.84
N MET A 49 7.87 -4.19 -19.96
CA MET A 49 8.71 -3.40 -20.85
C MET A 49 7.92 -2.28 -21.51
N ASN A 50 6.71 -2.57 -22.02
CA ASN A 50 5.81 -1.56 -22.59
C ASN A 50 5.42 -0.51 -21.56
N TYR A 51 5.17 -0.91 -20.30
CA TYR A 51 4.86 0.03 -19.23
C TYR A 51 6.04 0.96 -18.95
N ALA A 52 7.26 0.42 -18.88
CA ALA A 52 8.47 1.21 -18.65
C ALA A 52 8.71 2.25 -19.77
N VAL A 53 8.32 1.94 -21.01
CA VAL A 53 8.35 2.88 -22.15
C VAL A 53 7.26 3.94 -22.02
N MET A 54 6.04 3.55 -21.67
CA MET A 54 4.90 4.45 -21.54
C MET A 54 5.08 5.44 -20.38
N CYS A 55 5.68 5.00 -19.28
CA CYS A 55 5.86 5.79 -18.06
C CYS A 55 7.35 5.99 -17.72
N PRO A 56 8.15 6.71 -18.52
CA PRO A 56 9.60 6.80 -18.37
C PRO A 56 10.05 7.49 -17.06
N ALA A 57 9.19 8.30 -16.45
CA ALA A 57 9.45 8.91 -15.14
C ALA A 57 9.48 7.87 -14.00
N ILE A 58 8.76 6.76 -14.16
CA ILE A 58 8.74 5.65 -13.21
C ILE A 58 9.67 4.54 -13.70
N GLY A 59 9.56 4.16 -14.97
CA GLY A 59 10.26 3.02 -15.55
C GLY A 59 9.75 1.69 -14.97
N TYR A 60 10.69 0.76 -14.75
CA TYR A 60 10.44 -0.46 -13.99
C TYR A 60 11.05 -0.35 -12.59
N ILE A 61 10.29 -0.72 -11.57
CA ILE A 61 10.73 -0.83 -10.18
C ILE A 61 10.60 -2.28 -9.76
N GLN A 62 11.61 -2.79 -9.06
CA GLN A 62 11.63 -4.16 -8.57
C GLN A 62 10.36 -4.48 -7.77
N GLY A 63 9.71 -5.62 -8.07
CA GLY A 63 8.44 -6.02 -7.46
C GLY A 63 7.20 -5.69 -8.29
N MET A 64 7.32 -4.90 -9.36
CA MET A 64 6.21 -4.68 -10.29
C MET A 64 5.73 -5.95 -10.99
N SER A 65 6.61 -6.95 -11.20
CA SER A 65 6.22 -8.27 -11.69
C SER A 65 5.28 -9.00 -10.73
N ASP A 66 5.50 -8.89 -9.42
CA ASP A 66 4.62 -9.49 -8.40
C ASP A 66 3.22 -8.86 -8.41
N LEU A 67 3.11 -7.57 -8.78
CA LEU A 67 1.83 -6.88 -8.94
C LEU A 67 1.11 -7.26 -10.24
N LEU A 68 1.85 -7.45 -11.34
CA LEU A 68 1.29 -7.85 -12.63
C LEU A 68 0.81 -9.30 -12.64
N ALA A 69 1.52 -10.20 -11.95
CA ALA A 69 1.22 -11.63 -11.95
C ALA A 69 -0.27 -11.99 -11.71
N PRO A 70 -0.91 -11.56 -10.60
CA PRO A 70 -2.31 -11.90 -10.36
C PRO A 70 -3.27 -11.26 -11.39
N ILE A 71 -2.93 -10.10 -11.94
CA ILE A 71 -3.73 -9.45 -13.02
C ILE A 71 -3.66 -10.30 -14.29
N LEU A 72 -2.45 -10.65 -14.73
CA LEU A 72 -2.27 -11.40 -15.97
C LEU A 72 -2.86 -12.81 -15.86
N CYS A 73 -2.70 -13.48 -14.71
CA CYS A 73 -3.31 -14.79 -14.45
C CYS A 73 -4.84 -14.75 -14.49
N THR A 74 -5.45 -13.64 -14.06
CA THR A 74 -6.92 -13.47 -14.04
C THR A 74 -7.48 -13.05 -15.40
N ILE A 75 -6.83 -12.10 -16.07
CA ILE A 75 -7.32 -11.49 -17.32
C ILE A 75 -6.96 -12.32 -18.56
N GLN A 76 -5.80 -12.97 -18.57
CA GLN A 76 -5.32 -13.88 -19.63
C GLN A 76 -5.33 -13.26 -21.05
N ASN A 77 -5.26 -11.94 -21.14
CA ASN A 77 -5.13 -11.18 -22.36
C ASN A 77 -4.07 -10.10 -22.17
N GLU A 78 -3.07 -10.04 -23.07
CA GLU A 78 -1.93 -9.12 -22.92
C GLU A 78 -2.34 -7.64 -22.88
N ALA A 79 -3.23 -7.22 -23.78
CA ALA A 79 -3.64 -5.82 -23.92
C ALA A 79 -4.52 -5.37 -22.74
N ASP A 80 -5.48 -6.21 -22.35
CA ASP A 80 -6.36 -5.89 -21.21
C ASP A 80 -5.56 -5.92 -19.90
N ALA A 81 -4.68 -6.91 -19.71
CA ALA A 81 -3.81 -6.99 -18.54
C ALA A 81 -2.86 -5.77 -18.47
N PHE A 82 -2.36 -5.29 -19.61
CA PHE A 82 -1.56 -4.06 -19.68
C PHE A 82 -2.34 -2.85 -19.15
N TRP A 83 -3.59 -2.63 -19.60
CA TRP A 83 -4.37 -1.47 -19.16
C TRP A 83 -4.83 -1.61 -17.70
N CYS A 84 -5.19 -2.80 -17.25
CA CYS A 84 -5.46 -3.08 -15.83
C CYS A 84 -4.22 -2.79 -14.97
N PHE A 85 -3.04 -3.25 -15.40
CA PHE A 85 -1.78 -2.98 -14.72
C PHE A 85 -1.42 -1.50 -14.72
N ALA A 86 -1.60 -0.80 -15.84
CA ALA A 86 -1.37 0.64 -15.92
C ALA A 86 -2.27 1.42 -14.94
N GLY A 87 -3.55 1.05 -14.85
CA GLY A 87 -4.49 1.62 -13.87
C GLY A 87 -4.11 1.30 -12.42
N LEU A 88 -3.71 0.06 -12.14
CA LEU A 88 -3.17 -0.32 -10.82
C LEU A 88 -1.95 0.55 -10.49
N MET A 89 -0.97 0.62 -11.38
CA MET A 89 0.22 1.43 -11.16
C MET A 89 -0.12 2.90 -10.98
N GLN A 90 -1.09 3.48 -11.69
CA GLN A 90 -1.51 4.86 -11.44
C GLN A 90 -2.02 5.06 -10.00
N ARG A 91 -2.78 4.09 -9.47
CA ARG A 91 -3.28 4.10 -8.08
C ARG A 91 -2.19 3.77 -7.05
N THR A 92 -1.31 2.80 -7.31
CA THR A 92 -0.22 2.37 -6.40
C THR A 92 0.97 3.32 -6.42
N ILE A 93 1.31 3.91 -7.56
CA ILE A 93 2.37 4.94 -7.68
C ILE A 93 1.94 6.23 -7.01
N PHE A 94 0.64 6.54 -7.04
CA PHE A 94 0.10 7.61 -6.20
C PHE A 94 0.44 7.38 -4.73
N VAL A 95 0.55 6.13 -4.26
CA VAL A 95 0.80 5.73 -2.87
C VAL A 95 2.31 5.60 -2.54
N SER A 96 3.21 5.35 -3.50
CA SER A 96 4.60 4.91 -3.19
C SER A 96 5.74 5.58 -3.98
N SER A 97 5.50 6.63 -4.79
CA SER A 97 6.58 7.24 -5.60
C SER A 97 7.67 7.93 -4.76
N PRO A 98 8.97 7.57 -4.92
CA PRO A 98 10.09 8.23 -4.25
C PRO A 98 10.56 9.54 -4.92
N ARG A 99 9.98 9.89 -6.09
CA ARG A 99 10.53 10.93 -6.99
C ARG A 99 9.80 12.28 -6.92
N THR A 100 8.74 12.39 -6.12
CA THR A 100 8.10 13.68 -5.83
C THR A 100 8.63 14.22 -4.51
N THR A 101 8.81 15.53 -4.43
CA THR A 101 9.32 16.28 -3.26
C THR A 101 8.58 16.02 -1.94
N ASN A 102 7.41 15.36 -1.99
CA ASN A 102 6.70 14.80 -0.86
C ASN A 102 6.59 13.28 -1.07
N ASN A 103 7.38 12.48 -0.34
CA ASN A 103 7.37 11.02 -0.42
C ASN A 103 6.01 10.49 0.09
N MET A 104 5.16 9.97 -0.80
CA MET A 104 3.82 9.55 -0.39
C MET A 104 3.84 8.36 0.58
N MET A 105 4.88 7.52 0.55
CA MET A 105 5.06 6.50 1.59
C MET A 105 5.14 7.16 2.98
N ASP A 106 5.91 8.24 3.11
CA ASP A 106 6.04 8.95 4.40
C ASP A 106 4.68 9.51 4.86
N LYS A 107 3.86 10.01 3.93
CA LYS A 107 2.49 10.46 4.22
C LYS A 107 1.57 9.32 4.65
N ASN A 108 1.65 8.16 3.99
CA ASN A 108 0.91 6.97 4.42
C ASN A 108 1.33 6.52 5.82
N LEU A 109 2.64 6.53 6.11
CA LEU A 109 3.17 6.16 7.43
C LEU A 109 2.81 7.20 8.50
N GLU A 110 2.72 8.48 8.14
CA GLU A 110 2.22 9.54 9.02
C GLU A 110 0.74 9.30 9.39
N TYR A 111 -0.12 9.09 8.40
CA TYR A 111 -1.51 8.72 8.64
C TYR A 111 -1.60 7.44 9.46
N LEU A 112 -0.78 6.43 9.16
CA LEU A 112 -0.80 5.17 9.89
C LEU A 112 -0.38 5.34 11.35
N ARG A 113 0.66 6.13 11.65
CA ARG A 113 1.05 6.44 13.03
C ARG A 113 -0.10 7.08 13.81
N GLU A 114 -0.76 8.07 13.23
CA GLU A 114 -1.88 8.76 13.88
C GLU A 114 -3.12 7.86 13.99
N LEU A 115 -3.40 7.00 13.00
CA LEU A 115 -4.44 5.98 13.09
C LEU A 115 -4.15 4.95 14.19
N LEU A 116 -2.90 4.47 14.31
CA LEU A 116 -2.51 3.55 15.38
C LEU A 116 -2.62 4.22 16.75
N LYS A 117 -2.20 5.48 16.88
CA LYS A 117 -2.36 6.27 18.11
C LYS A 117 -3.83 6.43 18.52
N LEU A 118 -4.72 6.65 17.54
CA LEU A 118 -6.14 6.87 17.75
C LEU A 118 -6.91 5.57 18.03
N LEU A 119 -6.64 4.52 17.26
CA LEU A 119 -7.44 3.28 17.25
C LEU A 119 -6.82 2.14 18.05
N LEU A 120 -5.49 2.12 18.20
CA LEU A 120 -4.72 1.09 18.91
C LEU A 120 -3.67 1.71 19.86
N PRO A 121 -4.10 2.54 20.85
CA PRO A 121 -3.20 3.37 21.64
C PRO A 121 -2.14 2.58 22.42
N ASP A 122 -2.46 1.36 22.88
CA ASP A 122 -1.50 0.53 23.62
C ASP A 122 -0.37 0.01 22.73
N PHE A 123 -0.70 -0.42 21.50
CA PHE A 123 0.31 -0.80 20.52
C PHE A 123 1.18 0.41 20.13
N PHE A 124 0.55 1.56 19.84
CA PHE A 124 1.28 2.78 19.52
C PHE A 124 2.23 3.20 20.66
N ARG A 125 1.78 3.16 21.90
CA ARG A 125 2.60 3.51 23.07
C ARG A 125 3.81 2.57 23.21
N HIS A 126 3.62 1.28 22.95
CA HIS A 126 4.72 0.30 22.92
C HIS A 126 5.75 0.65 21.84
N VAL A 127 5.32 0.83 20.59
CA VAL A 127 6.21 1.20 19.48
C VAL A 127 6.94 2.52 19.76
N ALA A 128 6.24 3.53 20.28
CA ALA A 128 6.85 4.81 20.64
C ALA A 128 7.91 4.66 21.74
N LYS A 129 7.70 3.77 22.71
CA LYS A 129 8.69 3.44 23.76
C LYS A 129 9.93 2.75 23.20
N CYS A 130 9.81 1.99 22.12
CA CYS A 130 10.94 1.37 21.43
C CYS A 130 11.83 2.37 20.68
N GLY A 131 11.40 3.63 20.51
CA GLY A 131 12.21 4.71 19.95
C GLY A 131 11.76 5.20 18.56
N SER A 132 12.46 6.21 18.04
CA SER A 132 12.13 6.86 16.76
C SER A 132 12.23 5.92 15.56
N ASP A 133 13.15 4.97 15.59
CA ASP A 133 13.34 3.99 14.51
C ASP A 133 12.13 3.07 14.39
N ALA A 134 11.53 2.68 15.52
CA ALA A 134 10.30 1.89 15.55
C ALA A 134 9.10 2.66 14.97
N LEU A 135 9.04 3.98 15.17
CA LEU A 135 8.02 4.86 14.59
C LEU A 135 8.18 5.06 13.07
N GLN A 136 9.26 4.59 12.45
CA GLN A 136 9.34 4.50 11.00
C GLN A 136 8.44 3.37 10.45
N LEU A 137 7.95 2.46 11.30
CA LEU A 137 7.02 1.38 10.95
C LEU A 137 7.51 0.52 9.76
N MET A 138 8.81 0.20 9.73
CA MET A 138 9.45 -0.55 8.65
C MET A 138 8.73 -1.87 8.29
N PHE A 139 8.06 -2.49 9.25
CA PHE A 139 7.27 -3.71 9.06
C PHE A 139 6.08 -3.55 8.11
N VAL A 140 5.60 -2.32 7.88
CA VAL A 140 4.47 -2.02 6.99
C VAL A 140 4.90 -1.68 5.57
N HIS A 141 6.17 -1.32 5.34
CA HIS A 141 6.64 -0.86 4.02
C HIS A 141 6.32 -1.87 2.92
N ARG A 142 6.63 -3.15 3.15
CA ARG A 142 6.37 -4.22 2.18
C ARG A 142 4.87 -4.38 1.89
N TRP A 143 4.03 -4.23 2.92
CA TRP A 143 2.59 -4.35 2.81
C TRP A 143 2.02 -3.31 1.84
N ILE A 144 2.38 -2.04 2.03
CA ILE A 144 1.89 -0.95 1.18
C ILE A 144 2.52 -1.02 -0.21
N LEU A 145 3.85 -1.19 -0.29
CA LEU A 145 4.59 -1.19 -1.55
C LEU A 145 4.12 -2.28 -2.51
N LEU A 146 3.82 -3.47 -2.00
CA LEU A 146 3.38 -4.62 -2.79
C LEU A 146 1.88 -4.87 -2.68
N CYS A 147 1.10 -3.90 -2.22
CA CYS A 147 -0.35 -4.02 -2.07
C CYS A 147 -0.75 -5.32 -1.34
N PHE A 148 -0.03 -5.74 -0.31
CA PHE A 148 -0.25 -6.98 0.45
C PHE A 148 -0.08 -8.30 -0.33
N LYS A 149 0.41 -8.29 -1.58
CA LYS A 149 0.60 -9.51 -2.40
C LYS A 149 1.46 -10.59 -1.73
N ARG A 150 2.43 -10.18 -0.91
CA ARG A 150 3.32 -11.10 -0.18
C ARG A 150 2.82 -11.50 1.19
N GLU A 151 1.67 -10.95 1.61
CA GLU A 151 1.13 -11.16 2.94
C GLU A 151 -0.01 -12.19 2.96
N PHE A 152 -0.67 -12.39 1.81
CA PHE A 152 -1.82 -13.28 1.66
C PHE A 152 -1.66 -14.22 0.46
N PRO A 153 -2.31 -15.39 0.48
CA PRO A 153 -2.54 -16.20 -0.73
C PRO A 153 -3.17 -15.37 -1.85
N GLU A 154 -2.94 -15.75 -3.11
CA GLU A 154 -3.31 -14.95 -4.29
C GLU A 154 -4.79 -14.55 -4.33
N SER A 155 -5.70 -15.51 -4.12
CA SER A 155 -7.15 -15.24 -4.09
C SER A 155 -7.54 -14.24 -2.98
N SER A 156 -6.92 -14.38 -1.81
CA SER A 156 -7.10 -13.48 -0.67
C SER A 156 -6.52 -12.09 -0.94
N ALA A 157 -5.36 -12.00 -1.59
CA ALA A 157 -4.75 -10.74 -1.97
C ALA A 157 -5.63 -9.99 -2.99
N LEU A 158 -6.17 -10.69 -4.00
CA LEU A 158 -7.14 -10.12 -4.95
C LEU A 158 -8.39 -9.58 -4.25
N HIS A 159 -8.93 -10.30 -3.26
CA HIS A 159 -10.08 -9.82 -2.49
C HIS A 159 -9.76 -8.55 -1.69
N VAL A 160 -8.55 -8.45 -1.11
CA VAL A 160 -8.06 -7.22 -0.47
C VAL A 160 -7.94 -6.07 -1.47
N TRP A 161 -7.47 -6.35 -2.69
CA TRP A 161 -7.35 -5.35 -3.75
C TRP A 161 -8.70 -4.81 -4.18
N GLU A 162 -9.66 -5.68 -4.45
CA GLU A 162 -11.03 -5.30 -4.81
C GLU A 162 -11.66 -4.42 -3.72
N ALA A 163 -11.49 -4.79 -2.45
CA ALA A 163 -11.98 -4.00 -1.32
C ALA A 163 -11.34 -2.60 -1.25
N CYS A 164 -10.04 -2.48 -1.58
CA CYS A 164 -9.36 -1.19 -1.64
C CYS A 164 -9.80 -0.36 -2.85
N TRP A 165 -9.97 -0.98 -4.03
CA TRP A 165 -10.35 -0.30 -5.27
C TRP A 165 -11.81 0.12 -5.32
N ALA A 166 -12.65 -0.43 -4.44
CA ALA A 166 -14.04 -0.01 -4.28
C ALA A 166 -14.16 1.45 -3.79
N ASP A 167 -13.08 2.05 -3.26
CA ASP A 167 -13.04 3.44 -2.76
C ASP A 167 -14.24 3.76 -1.84
N TYR A 168 -14.66 2.77 -1.05
CA TYR A 168 -15.82 2.89 -0.17
C TYR A 168 -15.48 3.77 1.03
N ARG A 169 -16.10 4.95 1.10
CA ARG A 169 -15.85 6.07 2.03
C ARG A 169 -14.44 6.66 2.09
N THR A 170 -13.41 5.98 1.60
CA THR A 170 -12.04 6.51 1.59
C THR A 170 -11.21 5.85 0.49
N ALA A 171 -10.34 6.62 -0.15
CA ALA A 171 -9.31 6.10 -1.05
C ALA A 171 -8.10 5.51 -0.30
N TYR A 172 -8.10 5.61 1.04
CA TYR A 172 -7.01 5.15 1.90
C TYR A 172 -7.37 3.86 2.66
N PHE A 173 -8.24 3.02 2.10
CA PHE A 173 -8.71 1.81 2.78
C PHE A 173 -7.56 0.84 3.13
N HIS A 174 -6.48 0.83 2.35
CA HIS A 174 -5.27 0.06 2.64
C HIS A 174 -4.65 0.39 4.00
N LEU A 175 -4.77 1.64 4.49
CA LEU A 175 -4.28 1.99 5.83
C LEU A 175 -5.12 1.32 6.93
N PHE A 176 -6.43 1.19 6.72
CA PHE A 176 -7.31 0.47 7.64
C PHE A 176 -7.04 -1.04 7.61
N VAL A 177 -6.61 -1.59 6.47
CA VAL A 177 -6.10 -2.96 6.38
C VAL A 177 -4.83 -3.11 7.23
N CYS A 178 -3.87 -2.18 7.16
CA CYS A 178 -2.68 -2.19 8.02
C CYS A 178 -3.06 -2.15 9.52
N VAL A 179 -3.94 -1.23 9.92
CA VAL A 179 -4.40 -1.14 11.32
C VAL A 179 -5.12 -2.41 11.74
N ALA A 180 -5.92 -3.03 10.86
CA ALA A 180 -6.61 -4.28 11.16
C ALA A 180 -5.64 -5.44 11.40
N ILE A 181 -4.60 -5.59 10.58
CA ILE A 181 -3.55 -6.59 10.78
C ILE A 181 -2.90 -6.40 12.15
N VAL A 182 -2.52 -5.17 12.50
CA VAL A 182 -1.95 -4.85 13.81
C VAL A 182 -2.95 -5.11 14.95
N ALA A 183 -4.23 -4.81 14.75
CA ALA A 183 -5.27 -5.04 15.76
C ALA A 183 -5.50 -6.53 16.05
N ILE A 184 -5.38 -7.39 15.03
CA ILE A 184 -5.63 -8.84 15.15
C ILE A 184 -4.39 -9.55 15.67
N TYR A 185 -3.22 -9.23 15.13
CA TYR A 185 -1.99 -9.99 15.36
C TYR A 185 -0.97 -9.26 16.22
N GLY A 186 -1.15 -7.97 16.53
CA GLY A 186 -0.16 -7.16 17.26
C GLY A 186 -0.24 -7.27 18.78
N GLN A 187 -1.16 -8.06 19.36
CA GLN A 187 -1.28 -8.16 20.81
C GLN A 187 -0.02 -8.78 21.45
N ASP A 188 0.52 -9.83 20.83
CA ASP A 188 1.73 -10.52 21.32
C ASP A 188 2.96 -9.59 21.33
N VAL A 189 3.06 -8.68 20.36
CA VAL A 189 4.11 -7.65 20.32
C VAL A 189 4.13 -6.84 21.61
N VAL A 190 2.96 -6.43 22.10
CA VAL A 190 2.81 -5.60 23.30
C VAL A 190 3.02 -6.42 24.55
N VAL A 191 2.40 -7.61 24.63
CA VAL A 191 2.48 -8.49 25.81
C VAL A 191 3.91 -8.95 26.06
N GLN A 192 4.63 -9.33 25.00
CA GLN A 192 6.01 -9.80 25.08
C GLN A 192 7.03 -8.65 25.10
N GLN A 193 6.57 -7.40 24.97
CA GLN A 193 7.41 -6.20 24.92
C GLN A 193 8.51 -6.29 23.84
N LEU A 194 8.16 -6.77 22.64
CA LEU A 194 9.14 -7.02 21.59
C LEU A 194 9.88 -5.71 21.18
N PRO A 195 11.21 -5.73 21.04
CA PRO A 195 11.98 -4.60 20.52
C PRO A 195 11.76 -4.38 19.02
N HIS A 196 12.23 -3.23 18.50
CA HIS A 196 11.93 -2.79 17.13
C HIS A 196 12.24 -3.83 16.04
N ASP A 197 13.41 -4.45 16.09
CA ASP A 197 13.89 -5.46 15.15
C ASP A 197 13.04 -6.74 15.21
N GLU A 198 12.63 -7.15 16.41
CA GLU A 198 11.75 -8.29 16.59
C GLU A 198 10.31 -8.02 16.11
N ILE A 199 9.81 -6.78 16.20
CA ILE A 199 8.49 -6.42 15.62
C ILE A 199 8.48 -6.65 14.11
N LEU A 200 9.55 -6.25 13.41
CA LEU A 200 9.70 -6.47 11.98
C LEU A 200 9.75 -7.97 11.65
N LEU A 201 10.53 -8.74 12.41
CA LEU A 201 10.62 -10.18 12.22
C LEU A 201 9.27 -10.88 12.50
N TYR A 202 8.59 -10.48 13.57
CA TYR A 202 7.29 -11.01 13.98
C TYR A 202 6.27 -10.87 12.86
N PHE A 203 6.03 -9.64 12.38
CA PHE A 203 5.08 -9.41 11.29
C PHE A 203 5.51 -10.06 9.99
N SER A 204 6.81 -10.12 9.71
CA SER A 204 7.33 -10.83 8.52
C SER A 204 7.05 -12.34 8.57
N SER A 205 7.03 -12.93 9.77
CA SER A 205 6.76 -14.37 9.97
C SER A 205 5.28 -14.75 9.77
N LEU A 206 4.37 -13.78 9.85
CA LEU A 206 2.93 -13.98 9.62
C LEU A 206 2.54 -14.03 8.14
N ALA A 207 3.45 -13.63 7.24
CA ALA A 207 3.20 -13.62 5.81
C ALA A 207 2.69 -14.97 5.31
N MET A 208 1.65 -14.96 4.47
CA MET A 208 0.95 -16.14 3.94
C MET A 208 0.16 -16.97 4.97
N HIS A 209 0.14 -16.56 6.24
CA HIS A 209 -0.58 -17.25 7.32
C HIS A 209 -1.73 -16.41 7.91
N MET A 210 -1.92 -15.18 7.45
CA MET A 210 -3.01 -14.30 7.88
C MET A 210 -4.34 -14.63 7.17
N ASP A 211 -5.44 -14.42 7.88
CA ASP A 211 -6.81 -14.60 7.36
C ASP A 211 -7.34 -13.26 6.81
N ALA A 212 -7.44 -13.17 5.49
CA ALA A 212 -7.88 -11.95 4.82
C ALA A 212 -9.34 -11.58 5.13
N ASP A 213 -10.24 -12.54 5.33
CA ASP A 213 -11.64 -12.24 5.62
C ASP A 213 -11.79 -11.62 7.02
N VAL A 214 -11.04 -12.12 7.99
CA VAL A 214 -10.99 -11.54 9.35
C VAL A 214 -10.38 -10.15 9.31
N VAL A 215 -9.27 -9.97 8.57
CA VAL A 215 -8.62 -8.67 8.39
C VAL A 215 -9.56 -7.66 7.74
N LEU A 216 -10.24 -8.02 6.64
CA LEU A 216 -11.15 -7.11 5.93
C LEU A 216 -12.38 -6.74 6.75
N LYS A 217 -12.96 -7.70 7.49
CA LYS A 217 -14.06 -7.42 8.44
C LYS A 217 -13.62 -6.43 9.52
N LYS A 218 -12.43 -6.64 10.10
CA LYS A 218 -11.87 -5.73 11.11
C LYS A 218 -11.56 -4.35 10.51
N ALA A 219 -10.97 -4.28 9.32
CA ALA A 219 -10.67 -3.03 8.61
C ALA A 219 -11.94 -2.22 8.34
N ARG A 220 -13.01 -2.87 7.86
CA ARG A 220 -14.33 -2.23 7.66
C ARG A 220 -14.91 -1.70 8.98
N GLY A 221 -14.80 -2.47 10.06
CA GLY A 221 -15.24 -2.04 11.39
C GLY A 221 -14.47 -0.82 11.91
N LEU A 222 -13.14 -0.81 11.72
CA LEU A 222 -12.27 0.32 12.09
C LEU A 222 -12.58 1.58 11.27
N LEU A 223 -12.80 1.44 9.95
CA LEU A 223 -13.25 2.55 9.11
C LEU A 223 -14.60 3.10 9.58
N TYR A 224 -15.56 2.20 9.87
CA TYR A 224 -16.86 2.60 10.40
C TYR A 224 -16.76 3.34 11.73
N GLN A 225 -15.89 2.88 12.64
CA GLN A 225 -15.60 3.57 13.90
C GLN A 225 -14.97 4.96 13.65
N PHE A 226 -13.97 5.03 12.77
CA PHE A 226 -13.29 6.28 12.41
C PHE A 226 -14.26 7.33 11.85
N CYS A 227 -15.14 6.93 10.92
CA CYS A 227 -16.15 7.82 10.35
C CYS A 227 -17.21 8.32 11.36
N ARG A 228 -17.28 7.73 12.57
CA ARG A 228 -18.22 8.10 13.62
C ARG A 228 -17.59 8.85 14.78
N LEU A 229 -16.29 9.13 14.72
CA LEU A 229 -15.65 9.97 15.72
C LEU A 229 -16.22 11.39 15.61
N GLU A 230 -16.56 12.00 16.75
CA GLU A 230 -17.03 13.40 16.76
C GLU A 230 -15.92 14.35 16.32
N LYS A 231 -14.68 13.99 16.65
CA LYS A 231 -13.47 14.80 16.45
C LYS A 231 -12.36 13.93 15.87
N ILE A 232 -11.65 14.46 14.88
CA ILE A 232 -10.45 13.86 14.31
C ILE A 232 -9.30 14.87 14.29
N PRO A 233 -8.05 14.42 14.53
CA PRO A 233 -6.88 15.28 14.37
C PRO A 233 -6.77 15.82 12.93
N CYS A 234 -6.32 17.07 12.78
CA CYS A 234 -6.06 17.69 11.47
C CYS A 234 -5.03 16.94 10.64
N THR A 235 -4.13 16.19 11.28
CA THR A 235 -3.18 15.29 10.63
C THR A 235 -3.88 14.14 9.89
N LEU A 236 -5.15 13.82 10.19
CA LEU A 236 -5.95 12.81 9.48
C LEU A 236 -6.98 13.42 8.53
N ALA A 237 -7.03 14.75 8.39
CA ALA A 237 -8.02 15.45 7.57
C ALA A 237 -8.07 14.96 6.11
N GLY A 238 -6.92 14.59 5.54
CA GLY A 238 -6.83 14.08 4.18
C GLY A 238 -7.52 12.72 3.98
N LEU A 239 -7.73 11.93 5.04
CA LEU A 239 -8.48 10.67 4.96
C LEU A 239 -9.99 10.89 4.78
N CYS A 240 -10.48 12.09 5.10
CA CYS A 240 -11.88 12.49 5.00
C CYS A 240 -12.20 13.32 3.75
N GLN A 241 -11.20 13.65 2.92
CA GLN A 241 -11.41 14.37 1.67
C GLN A 241 -11.94 13.39 0.63
N PHE A 242 -13.26 13.30 0.51
CA PHE A 242 -13.92 12.54 -0.55
C PHE A 242 -13.53 13.11 -1.92
N GLN A 243 -13.20 12.25 -2.88
CA GLN A 243 -13.23 12.67 -4.27
C GLN A 243 -14.68 12.98 -4.63
N THR A 244 -14.93 14.24 -4.97
CA THR A 244 -16.21 14.92 -5.22
C THR A 244 -17.00 14.41 -6.43
N GLY A 245 -17.10 13.10 -6.65
CA GLY A 245 -17.73 12.52 -7.85
C GLY A 245 -18.77 11.43 -7.61
N SER A 246 -18.81 10.82 -6.43
CA SER A 246 -19.76 9.75 -6.10
C SER A 246 -20.60 10.19 -4.90
N GLU A 247 -21.86 10.54 -5.13
CA GLU A 247 -22.86 10.70 -4.06
C GLU A 247 -23.01 9.36 -3.32
N GLN A 248 -22.20 9.15 -2.29
CA GLN A 248 -22.43 8.07 -1.34
C GLN A 248 -23.58 8.54 -0.44
N TRP A 249 -24.76 7.96 -0.64
CA TRP A 249 -25.94 8.21 0.19
C TRP A 249 -25.64 7.78 1.62
N ASP A 250 -25.11 8.69 2.42
CA ASP A 250 -24.95 8.50 3.85
C ASP A 250 -25.50 9.69 4.62
N SER A 251 -26.19 9.39 5.71
CA SER A 251 -26.73 10.40 6.64
C SER A 251 -25.72 10.73 7.74
N HIS A 252 -24.43 10.55 7.48
CA HIS A 252 -23.41 10.61 8.54
C HIS A 252 -22.96 12.04 8.82
N ILE A 253 -22.68 12.29 10.09
CA ILE A 253 -22.12 13.55 10.57
C ILE A 253 -20.66 13.56 10.16
N GLN A 254 -20.24 14.58 9.40
CA GLN A 254 -18.85 14.78 9.07
C GLN A 254 -18.07 15.12 10.36
N PRO A 255 -17.00 14.38 10.71
CA PRO A 255 -16.27 14.63 11.95
C PRO A 255 -15.69 16.04 11.97
N MET A 256 -15.70 16.67 13.14
CA MET A 256 -15.03 17.96 13.34
C MET A 256 -13.52 17.74 13.31
N ILE A 257 -12.83 18.53 12.49
CA ILE A 257 -11.37 18.45 12.39
C ILE A 257 -10.76 19.41 13.40
N GLU A 258 -9.99 18.88 14.36
CA GLU A 258 -9.32 19.66 15.40
C GLU A 258 -7.82 19.74 15.17
N CYS A 259 -7.26 20.94 15.30
CA CYS A 259 -5.82 21.14 15.20
C CYS A 259 -5.09 20.47 16.36
N SER A 260 -4.13 19.59 16.06
CA SER A 260 -3.30 18.95 17.08
C SER A 260 -2.18 19.86 17.61
N GLN A 261 -1.96 21.03 16.99
CA GLN A 261 -0.85 21.96 17.29
C GLN A 261 0.55 21.36 17.11
N VAL A 262 0.65 20.18 16.48
CA VAL A 262 1.92 19.49 16.21
C VAL A 262 2.30 19.72 14.75
N HIS A 263 2.68 20.94 14.42
CA HIS A 263 3.13 21.35 13.08
C HIS A 263 4.42 22.17 13.22
N GLY A 264 5.30 22.13 12.22
CA GLY A 264 6.47 23.00 12.19
C GLY A 264 6.07 24.46 11.96
N ASP A 265 6.87 25.42 12.45
CA ASP A 265 6.58 26.87 12.41
C ASP A 265 6.27 27.46 11.01
N ASN A 266 6.54 26.70 9.94
CA ASN A 266 6.47 27.18 8.55
C ASN A 266 5.15 26.89 7.81
N ASP A 267 4.22 26.11 8.35
CA ASP A 267 2.92 25.85 7.71
C ASP A 267 1.74 26.08 8.68
N PRO A 268 0.96 27.16 8.53
CA PRO A 268 -0.21 27.40 9.37
C PRO A 268 -1.29 26.34 9.12
N CYS A 269 -1.71 25.64 10.18
CA CYS A 269 -2.76 24.63 10.08
C CYS A 269 -4.12 25.27 9.74
N PRO A 270 -4.83 24.81 8.70
CA PRO A 270 -6.12 25.39 8.28
C PRO A 270 -7.26 25.20 9.30
N PHE A 271 -7.00 24.39 10.33
CA PHE A 271 -7.90 24.08 11.44
C PHE A 271 -7.45 24.70 12.77
N ALA A 272 -6.37 25.51 12.80
CA ALA A 272 -5.95 26.18 14.02
C ALA A 272 -6.99 27.22 14.49
N GLY A 273 -7.46 27.09 15.73
CA GLY A 273 -8.39 28.04 16.37
C GLY A 273 -9.85 27.94 15.92
N LYS A 274 -10.25 26.83 15.29
CA LYS A 274 -11.65 26.50 14.94
C LYS A 274 -12.21 25.40 15.82
#